data_AF-A0A6M1NR22-F1
#
_entry.id   AF-A0A6M1NR22-F1
#
_cell.length_a   1.000
_cell.length_b   1.000
_cell.length_c   1.000
_cell.angle_alpha   90.00
_cell.angle_beta   90.00
_cell.angle_gamma   90.00
#
_symmetry.space_group_name_H-M   'P 1'
#
loop_
_entity.id
_entity.type
_entity.pdbx_description
1 polymer ?
#
loop_
_entity_poly.entity_id
_entity_poly.type
_entity_poly.pdbx_seq_one_letter_code
_entity_poly.pdbx_strand_id
1 'polypeptide(L)'
;MKGIALQDFLYKKLGRTWDDTIVDGATLQDIDESAVTSFLKASIKSGRIYHNADKDDLLTLLQNLDLITPENKLRSAAVLLFGKRPQRYFIHSYFKIGKFGMSDADLKFQDTVEGSVFEMVDKVIQLLKDRYLISHISYEGIQRIEKLESPEAALREAILNAVVHKDYTDTTIQLSVYDDKLMLWNAGKLPVDIPLERLTKKHPSRPRN
;
A
#
# COMPACT_ATOMS: atom_id res chain seq x y z
N MET A 1 15.27 -25.82 -1.10
CA MET A 1 14.40 -24.63 -1.26
C MET A 1 14.38 -24.26 -2.74
N LYS A 2 13.24 -23.88 -3.32
CA LYS A 2 13.17 -23.44 -4.73
C LYS A 2 12.71 -21.98 -4.83
N GLY A 3 13.30 -21.24 -5.78
CA GLY A 3 12.89 -19.91 -6.22
C GLY A 3 12.76 -18.87 -5.11
N ILE A 4 11.54 -18.36 -4.91
CA ILE A 4 11.18 -17.28 -3.98
C ILE A 4 11.61 -17.61 -2.53
N ALA A 5 11.45 -18.85 -2.08
CA ALA A 5 11.85 -19.24 -0.73
C ALA A 5 13.38 -19.18 -0.50
N LEU A 6 14.17 -19.37 -1.56
CA LEU A 6 15.63 -19.21 -1.50
C LEU A 6 15.99 -17.72 -1.51
N GLN A 7 15.32 -16.93 -2.34
CA GLN A 7 15.53 -15.48 -2.43
C GLN A 7 15.20 -14.78 -1.10
N ASP A 8 14.04 -15.07 -0.49
CA ASP A 8 13.66 -14.58 0.84
C ASP A 8 14.68 -15.00 1.93
N PHE A 9 15.19 -16.24 1.85
CA PHE A 9 16.23 -16.71 2.76
C PHE A 9 17.54 -15.93 2.59
N LEU A 10 17.97 -15.66 1.36
CA LEU A 10 19.17 -14.90 1.06
C LEU A 10 19.03 -13.44 1.54
N TYR A 11 17.91 -12.77 1.28
CA TYR A 11 17.64 -11.42 1.77
C TYR A 11 17.72 -11.37 3.30
N LYS A 12 17.05 -12.31 3.98
CA LYS A 12 17.09 -12.39 5.44
C LYS A 12 18.48 -12.64 6.01
N LYS A 13 19.31 -13.46 5.34
CA LYS A 13 20.71 -13.70 5.75
C LYS A 13 21.62 -12.50 5.54
N LEU A 14 21.31 -11.65 4.56
CA LEU A 14 22.03 -10.42 4.25
C LEU A 14 21.51 -9.21 5.05
N GLY A 15 20.46 -9.39 5.88
CA GLY A 15 19.84 -8.30 6.62
C GLY A 15 19.10 -7.29 5.73
N ARG A 16 18.65 -7.73 4.56
CA ARG A 16 17.91 -6.91 3.58
C ARG A 16 16.51 -7.46 3.36
N THR A 17 15.67 -6.63 2.77
CA THR A 17 14.30 -6.94 2.36
C THR A 17 14.15 -6.73 0.85
N TRP A 18 13.02 -7.15 0.27
CA TRP A 18 12.84 -7.07 -1.19
C TRP A 18 12.77 -5.61 -1.68
N ASP A 19 12.20 -4.71 -0.90
CA ASP A 19 12.08 -3.28 -1.19
C ASP A 19 13.44 -2.56 -1.21
N ASP A 20 14.48 -3.14 -0.59
CA ASP A 20 15.88 -2.66 -0.63
C ASP A 20 16.61 -2.98 -1.95
N THR A 21 16.01 -3.82 -2.81
CA THR A 21 16.62 -4.30 -4.06
C THR A 21 16.67 -3.23 -5.15
N ILE A 22 17.67 -3.31 -6.04
CA ILE A 22 17.80 -2.40 -7.19
C ILE A 22 16.80 -2.80 -8.27
N VAL A 23 16.13 -1.81 -8.86
CA VAL A 23 15.24 -2.00 -10.02
C VAL A 23 15.99 -1.68 -11.30
N ASP A 24 16.33 -2.72 -12.06
CA ASP A 24 17.02 -2.55 -13.34
C ASP A 24 16.16 -1.76 -14.35
N GLY A 25 16.76 -0.75 -14.97
CA GLY A 25 16.10 0.10 -15.96
C GLY A 25 15.15 1.15 -15.39
N ALA A 26 15.03 1.28 -14.05
CA ALA A 26 14.35 2.41 -13.42
C ALA A 26 15.30 3.62 -13.32
N THR A 27 14.78 4.80 -13.60
CA THR A 27 15.51 6.08 -13.62
C THR A 27 14.77 7.14 -12.84
N LEU A 28 15.43 8.27 -12.53
CA LEU A 28 14.79 9.40 -11.85
C LEU A 28 13.59 9.96 -12.63
N GLN A 29 13.55 9.79 -13.96
CA GLN A 29 12.42 10.21 -14.79
C GLN A 29 11.14 9.40 -14.50
N ASP A 30 11.28 8.19 -13.97
CA ASP A 30 10.16 7.34 -13.59
C ASP A 30 9.55 7.73 -12.23
N ILE A 31 10.22 8.61 -11.46
CA ILE A 31 9.75 9.10 -10.16
C ILE A 31 8.85 10.34 -10.33
N ASP A 32 7.77 10.37 -9.57
CA ASP A 32 6.87 11.50 -9.42
C ASP A 32 7.37 12.42 -8.29
N GLU A 33 8.04 13.50 -8.70
CA GLU A 33 8.56 14.53 -7.81
C GLU A 33 7.47 15.24 -6.98
N SER A 34 6.25 15.34 -7.52
CA SER A 34 5.13 15.96 -6.81
C SER A 34 4.65 15.07 -5.66
N ALA A 35 4.70 13.74 -5.83
CA ALA A 35 4.39 12.77 -4.79
C ALA A 35 5.44 12.82 -3.66
N VAL A 36 6.73 12.89 -4.01
CA VAL A 36 7.84 13.05 -3.04
C VAL A 36 7.65 14.34 -2.24
N THR A 37 7.41 15.46 -2.92
CA THR A 37 7.19 16.76 -2.29
C THR A 37 5.99 16.75 -1.34
N SER A 38 4.90 16.10 -1.75
CA SER A 38 3.68 15.98 -0.94
C SER A 38 3.93 15.12 0.30
N PHE A 39 4.66 14.01 0.16
CA PHE A 39 5.08 13.16 1.27
C PHE A 39 5.92 13.92 2.28
N LEU A 40 6.88 14.73 1.84
CA LEU A 40 7.74 15.52 2.73
C LEU A 40 6.96 16.55 3.51
N LYS A 41 6.07 17.30 2.85
CA LYS A 41 5.17 18.26 3.51
C LYS A 41 4.32 17.59 4.59
N ALA A 42 3.75 16.43 4.29
CA ALA A 42 2.97 15.67 5.26
C ALA A 42 3.83 15.13 6.43
N SER A 43 5.05 14.70 6.13
CA SER A 43 6.00 14.16 7.12
C SER A 43 6.56 15.24 8.05
N ILE A 44 6.82 16.44 7.54
CA ILE A 44 7.21 17.61 8.36
C ILE A 44 6.03 18.04 9.24
N LYS A 45 4.83 18.16 8.67
CA LYS A 45 3.62 18.54 9.42
C LYS A 45 3.31 17.56 10.55
N SER A 46 3.57 16.27 10.35
CA SER A 46 3.39 15.23 11.37
C SER A 46 4.57 15.09 12.35
N GLY A 47 5.65 15.86 12.18
CA GLY A 47 6.83 15.82 13.03
C GLY A 47 7.71 14.56 12.85
N ARG A 48 7.53 13.82 11.75
CA ARG A 48 8.29 12.60 11.45
C ARG A 48 9.62 12.88 10.74
N ILE A 49 9.74 14.01 10.06
CA ILE A 49 10.95 14.47 9.36
C ILE A 49 11.30 15.90 9.82
N TYR A 50 12.60 16.22 9.83
CA TYR A 50 13.11 17.53 10.22
C TYR A 50 12.60 18.65 9.29
N HIS A 51 12.36 19.84 9.86
CA HIS A 51 11.62 20.94 9.21
C HIS A 51 12.27 21.56 7.95
N ASN A 52 13.51 21.20 7.58
CA ASN A 52 14.23 21.82 6.46
C ASN A 52 14.41 20.90 5.24
N ALA A 53 13.88 19.68 5.26
CA ALA A 53 14.02 18.73 4.16
C ALA A 53 13.29 19.17 2.87
N ASP A 54 12.33 20.10 2.96
CA ASP A 54 11.55 20.59 1.83
C ASP A 54 12.32 21.49 0.84
N LYS A 55 13.58 21.82 1.15
CA LYS A 55 14.47 22.64 0.31
C LYS A 55 15.47 21.82 -0.50
N ASP A 56 15.57 20.53 -0.22
CA ASP A 56 16.52 19.64 -0.89
C ASP A 56 16.00 19.29 -2.29
N ASP A 57 16.91 19.05 -3.24
CA ASP A 57 16.55 18.54 -4.55
C ASP A 57 16.12 17.05 -4.49
N LEU A 58 15.40 16.59 -5.51
CA LEU A 58 14.85 15.23 -5.56
C LEU A 58 15.89 14.12 -5.30
N LEU A 59 17.12 14.26 -5.81
CA LEU A 59 18.15 13.25 -5.62
C LEU A 59 18.57 13.19 -4.16
N THR A 60 18.86 14.34 -3.56
CA THR A 60 19.20 14.47 -2.14
C THR A 60 18.09 13.90 -1.25
N LEU A 61 16.83 14.15 -1.60
CA LEU A 61 15.67 13.60 -0.88
C LEU A 61 15.61 12.07 -0.94
N LEU A 62 15.77 11.49 -2.13
CA LEU A 62 15.75 10.03 -2.28
C LEU A 62 16.96 9.38 -1.57
N GLN A 63 18.11 10.05 -1.53
CA GLN A 63 19.28 9.59 -0.78
C GLN A 63 19.02 9.63 0.73
N ASN A 64 18.45 10.73 1.25
CA ASN A 64 18.12 10.88 2.67
C ASN A 64 17.07 9.88 3.16
N LEU A 65 16.22 9.39 2.26
CA LEU A 65 15.23 8.35 2.52
C LEU A 65 15.75 6.92 2.27
N ASP A 66 17.05 6.77 1.94
CA ASP A 66 17.68 5.51 1.55
C ASP A 66 17.03 4.80 0.35
N LEU A 67 16.33 5.55 -0.51
CA LEU A 67 15.57 5.02 -1.66
C LEU A 67 16.39 4.88 -2.94
N ILE A 68 17.62 5.39 -2.93
CA ILE A 68 18.55 5.31 -4.06
C ILE A 68 19.95 4.95 -3.54
N THR A 69 20.70 4.15 -4.31
CA THR A 69 22.08 3.81 -3.94
C THR A 69 23.04 4.98 -4.24
N PRO A 70 24.27 4.97 -3.69
CA PRO A 70 25.31 5.96 -4.02
C PRO A 70 25.64 6.05 -5.51
N GLU A 71 25.43 4.96 -6.27
CA GLU A 71 25.59 4.89 -7.73
C GLU A 71 24.35 5.36 -8.50
N ASN A 72 23.43 6.06 -7.82
CA ASN A 72 22.17 6.58 -8.36
C ASN A 72 21.25 5.50 -8.94
N LYS A 73 21.22 4.31 -8.33
CA LYS A 73 20.29 3.22 -8.70
C LYS A 73 19.08 3.23 -7.79
N LEU A 74 17.87 3.26 -8.36
CA LEU A 74 16.63 3.27 -7.59
C LEU A 74 16.38 1.91 -6.94
N ARG A 75 15.96 1.95 -5.68
CA ARG A 75 15.47 0.77 -4.97
C ARG A 75 14.00 0.51 -5.28
N SER A 76 13.56 -0.71 -5.03
CA SER A 76 12.18 -1.14 -5.23
C SER A 76 11.18 -0.29 -4.43
N ALA A 77 11.54 0.08 -3.19
CA ALA A 77 10.78 1.01 -2.37
C ALA A 77 10.52 2.36 -3.08
N ALA A 78 11.53 2.93 -3.74
CA ALA A 78 11.42 4.22 -4.42
C ALA A 78 10.36 4.18 -5.53
N VAL A 79 10.43 3.13 -6.35
CA VAL A 79 9.52 2.91 -7.47
C VAL A 79 8.11 2.60 -6.97
N LEU A 80 7.95 1.84 -5.89
CA LEU A 80 6.62 1.56 -5.31
C LEU A 80 5.96 2.79 -4.70
N LEU A 81 6.73 3.59 -3.94
CA LEU A 81 6.23 4.74 -3.19
C LEU A 81 5.99 5.94 -4.10
N PHE A 82 6.88 6.18 -5.06
CA PHE A 82 6.91 7.42 -5.83
C PHE A 82 6.98 7.22 -7.34
N GLY A 83 6.93 5.98 -7.84
CA GLY A 83 6.91 5.75 -9.28
C GLY A 83 5.63 6.29 -9.92
N LYS A 84 5.75 6.93 -11.09
CA LYS A 84 4.62 7.37 -11.92
C LYS A 84 3.80 6.18 -12.42
N ARG A 85 4.47 5.06 -12.72
CA ARG A 85 3.87 3.81 -13.20
C ARG A 85 4.60 2.59 -12.62
N PRO A 86 4.49 2.31 -11.30
CA PRO A 86 5.22 1.22 -10.65
C PRO A 86 4.96 -0.15 -11.28
N GLN A 87 3.78 -0.34 -11.86
CA GLN A 87 3.33 -1.56 -12.52
C GLN A 87 4.21 -1.95 -13.72
N ARG A 88 4.97 -1.01 -14.30
CA ARG A 88 5.98 -1.31 -15.34
C ARG A 88 7.08 -2.24 -14.81
N TYR A 89 7.42 -2.12 -13.53
CA TYR A 89 8.47 -2.89 -12.88
C TYR A 89 7.88 -4.00 -12.01
N PHE A 90 6.72 -3.76 -11.41
CA PHE A 90 6.04 -4.68 -10.50
C PHE A 90 4.64 -5.01 -11.01
N ILE A 91 4.56 -6.00 -11.91
CA ILE A 91 3.32 -6.35 -12.64
C ILE A 91 2.15 -6.74 -11.73
N HIS A 92 2.40 -7.10 -10.47
CA HIS A 92 1.38 -7.47 -9.48
C HIS A 92 1.13 -6.37 -8.43
N SER A 93 1.74 -5.19 -8.58
CA SER A 93 1.56 -4.03 -7.70
C SER A 93 0.31 -3.25 -8.10
N TYR A 94 -0.85 -3.87 -8.01
CA TYR A 94 -2.15 -3.22 -8.19
C TYR A 94 -3.16 -3.82 -7.22
N PHE A 95 -4.35 -3.23 -7.15
CA PHE A 95 -5.43 -3.63 -6.26
C PHE A 95 -6.68 -3.99 -7.09
N LYS A 96 -7.30 -5.15 -6.84
CA LYS A 96 -8.57 -5.53 -7.46
C LYS A 96 -9.71 -5.43 -6.45
N ILE A 97 -10.82 -4.86 -6.88
CA ILE A 97 -12.05 -4.80 -6.09
C ILE A 97 -13.17 -5.45 -6.90
N GLY A 98 -13.90 -6.40 -6.32
CA GLY A 98 -15.04 -7.05 -6.94
C GLY A 98 -16.30 -6.93 -6.09
N LYS A 99 -17.44 -6.58 -6.68
CA LYS A 99 -18.75 -6.63 -6.00
C LYS A 99 -19.40 -7.96 -6.35
N PHE A 100 -19.75 -8.72 -5.33
CA PHE A 100 -20.35 -10.04 -5.44
C PHE A 100 -21.79 -10.00 -4.91
N GLY A 101 -22.65 -10.85 -5.46
CA GLY A 101 -23.96 -11.13 -4.90
C GLY A 101 -23.89 -12.18 -3.80
N MET A 102 -24.74 -13.22 -3.90
CA MET A 102 -24.88 -14.22 -2.83
C MET A 102 -23.74 -15.24 -2.73
N SER A 103 -22.83 -15.27 -3.72
CA SER A 103 -21.70 -16.21 -3.74
C SER A 103 -20.51 -15.65 -4.50
N ASP A 104 -19.35 -16.28 -4.31
CA ASP A 104 -18.09 -15.92 -4.97
C ASP A 104 -18.11 -16.10 -6.50
N ALA A 105 -19.07 -16.87 -7.02
CA ALA A 105 -19.28 -17.03 -8.46
C ALA A 105 -20.13 -15.90 -9.07
N ASP A 106 -20.82 -15.11 -8.24
CA ASP A 106 -21.76 -14.08 -8.66
C ASP A 106 -21.11 -12.68 -8.70
N LEU A 107 -20.04 -12.55 -9.49
CA LEU A 107 -19.37 -11.27 -9.70
C LEU A 107 -20.28 -10.32 -10.51
N LYS A 108 -20.69 -9.22 -9.88
CA LYS A 108 -21.53 -8.18 -10.51
C LYS A 108 -20.71 -7.22 -11.35
N PHE A 109 -19.66 -6.68 -10.76
CA PHE A 109 -18.69 -5.81 -11.44
C PHE A 109 -17.38 -5.78 -10.67
N GLN A 110 -16.33 -5.30 -11.34
CA GLN A 110 -15.00 -5.18 -10.75
C GLN A 110 -14.27 -3.94 -11.26
N ASP A 111 -13.27 -3.52 -10.50
CA ASP A 111 -12.37 -2.44 -10.81
C ASP A 111 -10.93 -2.81 -10.44
N THR A 112 -9.98 -2.22 -11.15
CA THR A 112 -8.55 -2.34 -10.86
C THR A 112 -7.98 -0.96 -10.54
N VAL A 113 -7.25 -0.85 -9.44
CA VAL A 113 -6.59 0.37 -9.00
C VAL A 113 -5.08 0.21 -9.16
N GLU A 114 -4.49 1.08 -9.95
CA GLU A 114 -3.05 1.19 -10.21
C GLU A 114 -2.51 2.55 -9.74
N GLY A 115 -1.19 2.68 -9.74
CA GLY A 115 -0.43 3.83 -9.25
C GLY A 115 0.57 3.45 -8.16
N SER A 116 1.17 4.46 -7.54
CA SER A 116 2.01 4.29 -6.35
C SER A 116 1.19 3.76 -5.17
N VAL A 117 1.86 3.17 -4.19
CA VAL A 117 1.17 2.61 -3.01
C VAL A 117 0.43 3.69 -2.22
N PHE A 118 0.92 4.93 -2.21
CA PHE A 118 0.21 6.06 -1.58
C PHE A 118 -1.09 6.38 -2.30
N GLU A 119 -1.03 6.54 -3.63
CA GLU A 119 -2.22 6.81 -4.43
C GLU A 119 -3.23 5.65 -4.37
N MET A 120 -2.74 4.41 -4.36
CA MET A 120 -3.58 3.22 -4.37
C MET A 120 -4.50 3.18 -3.15
N VAL A 121 -3.99 3.50 -1.95
CA VAL A 121 -4.80 3.52 -0.73
C VAL A 121 -5.95 4.52 -0.84
N ASP A 122 -5.65 5.76 -1.25
CA ASP A 122 -6.66 6.81 -1.35
C ASP A 122 -7.67 6.54 -2.46
N LYS A 123 -7.21 6.07 -3.64
CA LYS A 123 -8.07 5.66 -4.76
C LYS A 123 -9.00 4.51 -4.38
N VAL A 124 -8.52 3.50 -3.65
CA VAL A 124 -9.35 2.38 -3.19
C VAL A 124 -10.44 2.87 -2.23
N ILE A 125 -10.10 3.69 -1.24
CA ILE A 125 -11.09 4.24 -0.29
C ILE A 125 -12.13 5.08 -1.02
N GLN A 126 -11.71 5.94 -1.94
CA GLN A 126 -12.62 6.78 -2.71
C GLN A 126 -13.56 5.93 -3.57
N LEU A 127 -13.03 4.93 -4.27
CA LEU A 127 -13.81 4.03 -5.09
C LEU A 127 -14.82 3.21 -4.27
N LEU A 128 -14.44 2.80 -3.06
CA LEU A 128 -15.37 2.11 -2.15
C LEU A 128 -16.57 3.00 -1.81
N LYS A 129 -16.33 4.27 -1.48
CA LYS A 129 -17.38 5.24 -1.15
C LYS A 129 -18.28 5.56 -2.34
N ASP A 130 -17.69 5.66 -3.53
CA ASP A 130 -18.43 6.10 -4.72
C ASP A 130 -19.27 4.99 -5.34
N ARG A 131 -18.85 3.72 -5.22
CA ARG A 131 -19.41 2.63 -6.03
C ARG A 131 -19.72 1.32 -5.30
N TYR A 132 -19.07 1.02 -4.18
CA TYR A 132 -19.17 -0.30 -3.55
C TYR A 132 -19.94 -0.32 -2.24
N LEU A 133 -19.88 0.77 -1.48
CA LEU A 133 -20.43 0.86 -0.13
C LEU A 133 -21.61 1.84 -0.08
N ILE A 134 -22.57 1.55 0.79
CA ILE A 134 -23.73 2.38 1.01
C ILE A 134 -23.43 3.45 2.06
N SER A 135 -23.79 4.70 1.76
CA SER A 135 -23.82 5.78 2.74
C SER A 135 -25.26 5.98 3.23
N HIS A 136 -25.51 5.65 4.49
CA HIS A 136 -26.80 5.89 5.12
C HIS A 136 -26.95 7.38 5.42
N ILE A 137 -28.11 7.92 5.07
CA ILE A 137 -28.45 9.33 5.30
C ILE A 137 -29.21 9.43 6.62
N SER A 138 -28.70 10.22 7.55
CA SER A 138 -29.38 10.63 8.77
C SER A 138 -29.39 12.16 8.90
N TYR A 139 -30.11 12.68 9.90
CA TYR A 139 -30.19 14.12 10.15
C TYR A 139 -29.93 14.41 11.63
N GLU A 140 -29.07 15.40 11.91
CA GLU A 140 -28.91 15.99 13.23
C GLU A 140 -29.35 17.46 13.17
N GLY A 141 -30.56 17.73 13.66
CA GLY A 141 -31.22 19.02 13.46
C GLY A 141 -31.47 19.31 11.99
N ILE A 142 -30.91 20.41 11.48
CA ILE A 142 -31.01 20.79 10.05
C ILE A 142 -29.88 20.21 9.19
N GLN A 143 -28.88 19.55 9.80
CA GLN A 143 -27.71 19.05 9.09
C GLN A 143 -27.95 17.63 8.61
N ARG A 144 -27.76 17.41 7.30
CA ARG A 144 -27.74 16.07 6.69
C ARG A 144 -26.38 15.44 6.95
N ILE A 145 -26.39 14.22 7.49
CA ILE A 145 -25.19 13.42 7.76
C ILE A 145 -25.24 12.19 6.86
N GLU A 146 -24.15 11.99 6.11
CA GLU A 146 -23.95 10.80 5.30
C GLU A 146 -22.88 9.95 5.97
N LYS A 147 -23.28 8.78 6.47
CA LYS A 147 -22.39 7.86 7.18
C LYS A 147 -22.25 6.57 6.38
N LEU A 148 -21.01 6.28 6.01
CA LEU A 148 -20.65 5.02 5.38
C LEU A 148 -21.02 3.84 6.29
N GLU A 149 -21.53 2.76 5.70
CA GLU A 149 -21.91 1.55 6.44
C GLU A 149 -20.74 0.90 7.20
N SER A 150 -19.51 1.13 6.73
CA SER A 150 -18.27 0.72 7.40
C SER A 150 -17.47 1.95 7.89
N PRO A 151 -16.84 1.91 9.09
CA PRO A 151 -16.02 3.02 9.56
C PRO A 151 -14.83 3.29 8.63
N GLU A 152 -14.73 4.50 8.07
CA GLU A 152 -13.68 4.85 7.11
C GLU A 152 -12.27 4.64 7.70
N ALA A 153 -12.07 4.96 8.98
CA ALA A 153 -10.79 4.74 9.66
C ALA A 153 -10.39 3.24 9.71
N ALA A 154 -11.35 2.34 9.92
CA ALA A 154 -11.10 0.91 9.95
C ALA A 154 -10.78 0.37 8.55
N LEU A 155 -11.50 0.83 7.52
CA LEU A 155 -11.21 0.50 6.13
C LEU A 155 -9.81 0.96 5.73
N ARG A 156 -9.46 2.20 6.06
CA ARG A 156 -8.15 2.79 5.76
C ARG A 156 -7.02 1.98 6.38
N GLU A 157 -7.14 1.63 7.66
CA GLU A 157 -6.15 0.81 8.35
C GLU A 157 -6.05 -0.60 7.77
N ALA A 158 -7.17 -1.25 7.44
CA ALA A 158 -7.17 -2.57 6.83
C ALA A 158 -6.48 -2.56 5.45
N ILE A 159 -6.78 -1.56 4.62
CA ILE A 159 -6.17 -1.38 3.30
C ILE A 159 -4.68 -1.06 3.41
N LEU A 160 -4.30 -0.17 4.33
CA LEU A 160 -2.89 0.12 4.62
C LEU A 160 -2.13 -1.14 5.02
N ASN A 161 -2.68 -1.94 5.93
CA ASN A 161 -2.06 -3.20 6.35
C ASN A 161 -1.89 -4.17 5.19
N ALA A 162 -2.88 -4.29 4.31
CA ALA A 162 -2.80 -5.15 3.14
C ALA A 162 -1.71 -4.70 2.15
N VAL A 163 -1.53 -3.38 1.97
CA VAL A 163 -0.49 -2.79 1.12
C VAL A 163 0.91 -2.96 1.74
N VAL A 164 1.09 -2.54 3.00
CA VAL A 164 2.38 -2.55 3.70
C VAL A 164 2.93 -3.98 3.85
N HIS A 165 2.06 -4.93 4.20
CA HIS A 165 2.48 -6.31 4.47
C HIS A 165 2.40 -7.23 3.23
N LYS A 166 2.14 -6.68 2.04
CA LYS A 166 2.08 -7.46 0.80
C LYS A 166 3.45 -8.04 0.45
N ASP A 167 3.45 -9.26 -0.07
CA ASP A 167 4.50 -9.81 -0.90
C ASP A 167 4.41 -9.25 -2.32
N TYR A 168 5.25 -8.27 -2.63
CA TYR A 168 5.28 -7.64 -3.95
C TYR A 168 5.89 -8.53 -5.05
N THR A 169 6.50 -9.67 -4.70
CA THR A 169 6.94 -10.68 -5.67
C THR A 169 5.84 -11.65 -6.09
N ASP A 170 4.70 -11.61 -5.38
CA ASP A 170 3.53 -12.47 -5.59
C ASP A 170 2.33 -11.62 -6.07
N THR A 171 1.17 -12.25 -6.19
CA THR A 171 -0.04 -11.71 -6.81
C THR A 171 -0.60 -10.44 -6.14
N THR A 172 -1.54 -9.81 -6.82
CA THR A 172 -2.26 -8.57 -6.46
C THR A 172 -3.10 -8.70 -5.19
N ILE A 173 -3.38 -7.56 -4.54
CA ILE A 173 -4.34 -7.46 -3.44
C ILE A 173 -5.77 -7.56 -4.00
N GLN A 174 -6.64 -8.27 -3.29
CA GLN A 174 -8.03 -8.49 -3.67
C GLN A 174 -8.97 -8.07 -2.55
N LEU A 175 -9.98 -7.27 -2.88
CA LEU A 175 -11.10 -6.94 -2.00
C LEU A 175 -12.41 -7.39 -2.63
N SER A 176 -13.05 -8.37 -2.02
CA SER A 176 -14.39 -8.81 -2.37
C SER A 176 -15.39 -8.12 -1.47
N VAL A 177 -16.35 -7.43 -2.10
CA VAL A 177 -17.44 -6.71 -1.44
C VAL A 177 -18.72 -7.50 -1.62
N TYR A 178 -19.34 -7.89 -0.51
CA TYR A 178 -20.66 -8.52 -0.48
C TYR A 178 -21.66 -7.54 0.14
N ASP A 179 -22.89 -7.97 0.37
CA ASP A 179 -23.88 -7.13 1.05
C ASP A 179 -23.74 -7.18 2.58
N ASP A 180 -23.14 -8.23 3.13
CA ASP A 180 -23.01 -8.46 4.58
C ASP A 180 -21.56 -8.42 5.09
N LYS A 181 -20.56 -8.39 4.19
CA LYS A 181 -19.14 -8.44 4.57
C LYS A 181 -18.22 -7.85 3.50
N LEU A 182 -17.01 -7.54 3.97
CA LEU A 182 -15.85 -7.22 3.15
C LEU A 182 -14.78 -8.28 3.38
N MET A 183 -14.22 -8.84 2.32
CA MET A 183 -13.13 -9.80 2.38
C MET A 183 -11.90 -9.22 1.70
N LEU A 184 -10.92 -8.82 2.51
CA LEU A 184 -9.64 -8.30 2.05
C LEU A 184 -8.58 -9.38 2.14
N TRP A 185 -7.87 -9.61 1.04
CA TRP A 185 -6.81 -10.59 0.94
C TRP A 185 -5.60 -10.00 0.22
N ASN A 186 -4.40 -10.26 0.75
CA ASN A 186 -3.13 -9.95 0.09
C ASN A 186 -2.21 -11.18 0.13
N ALA A 187 -1.34 -11.28 -0.87
CA ALA A 187 -0.23 -12.22 -0.79
C ALA A 187 0.69 -11.77 0.35
N GLY A 188 0.92 -12.63 1.34
CA GLY A 188 1.67 -12.31 2.55
C GLY A 188 1.54 -13.43 3.57
N LYS A 189 2.49 -13.51 4.50
CA LYS A 189 2.46 -14.51 5.58
C LYS A 189 2.66 -13.81 6.92
N LEU A 190 2.06 -14.39 7.95
CA LEU A 190 2.33 -13.96 9.31
C LEU A 190 3.82 -14.15 9.64
N PRO A 191 4.44 -13.21 10.37
CA PRO A 191 5.78 -13.43 10.92
C PRO A 191 5.80 -14.72 11.74
N VAL A 192 6.86 -15.52 11.58
CA VAL A 192 6.99 -16.86 12.20
C VAL A 192 6.81 -16.83 13.72
N ASP A 193 7.14 -15.71 14.36
CA ASP A 193 7.07 -15.50 15.80
C ASP A 193 5.75 -14.89 16.30
N ILE A 194 4.82 -14.54 15.40
CA ILE A 194 3.53 -13.95 15.74
C ILE A 194 2.43 -14.95 15.37
N PRO A 195 1.95 -15.76 16.34
CA PRO A 195 0.85 -16.67 16.10
C PRO A 195 -0.46 -15.88 15.97
N LEU A 196 -1.46 -16.49 15.31
CA LEU A 196 -2.73 -15.84 14.97
C LEU A 196 -3.44 -15.22 16.19
N GLU A 197 -3.38 -15.89 17.34
CA GLU A 197 -4.03 -15.46 18.58
C GLU A 197 -3.41 -14.20 19.19
N ARG A 198 -2.22 -13.80 18.73
CA ARG A 198 -1.57 -12.57 19.17
C ARG A 198 -1.92 -11.35 18.34
N LEU A 199 -2.48 -11.49 17.12
CA LEU A 199 -2.77 -10.34 16.25
C LEU A 199 -3.78 -9.36 16.85
N THR A 200 -4.68 -9.83 17.71
CA THR A 200 -5.66 -8.98 18.41
C THR A 200 -5.12 -8.38 19.71
N LYS A 201 -3.88 -8.70 20.08
CA LYS A 201 -3.21 -8.24 21.31
C LYS A 201 -2.05 -7.33 20.96
N LYS A 202 -1.56 -6.59 21.94
CA LYS A 202 -0.34 -5.79 21.76
C LYS A 202 0.84 -6.71 21.40
N HIS A 203 1.41 -6.50 20.22
CA HIS A 203 2.63 -7.16 19.77
C HIS A 203 3.54 -6.14 19.08
N PRO A 204 4.86 -6.38 19.00
CA PRO A 204 5.73 -5.54 18.20
C PRO A 204 5.30 -5.59 16.73
N SER A 205 5.36 -4.43 16.05
CA SER A 205 5.21 -4.39 14.60
C SER A 205 6.45 -5.00 13.95
N ARG A 206 6.24 -5.92 13.01
CA ARG A 206 7.31 -6.59 12.24
C ARG A 206 6.97 -6.49 10.76
N PRO A 207 7.40 -5.42 10.07
CA PRO A 207 7.17 -5.27 8.64
C PRO A 207 7.96 -6.32 7.84
N ARG A 208 7.45 -6.67 6.65
CA ARG A 208 8.09 -7.61 5.73
C ARG A 208 9.00 -6.90 4.73
N ASN A 209 8.54 -5.75 4.28
CA ASN A 209 9.24 -4.81 3.42
C ASN A 209 9.80 -3.73 4.36
#